data_AF-A0A072P7Z1-F1
#
_entry.id   AF-A0A072P7Z1-F1
#
_cell.length_a   1.000
_cell.length_b   1.000
_cell.length_c   1.000
_cell.angle_alpha   90.00
_cell.angle_beta   90.00
_cell.angle_gamma   90.00
#
_symmetry.space_group_name_H-M   'P 1'
#
loop_
_entity.id
_entity.type
_entity.pdbx_description
1 polymer ?
#
loop_
_entity_poly.entity_id
_entity_poly.type
_entity_poly.pdbx_seq_one_letter_code
_entity_poly.pdbx_strand_id
1 'polypeptide(L)'
;MVPPDGALCGSSLITDRYAAGLRMKLEAERPNLSSGTNIEATATALANDWDLIDKPRIDIYKRKYMRRKIYTSGGVKIQWSREEILALFEPSLKGVADLLENQLELASVKGLTVSKLIVVGGFGESPSLRGRIEEVIGGKRNLIGTTIDTIWPHEFPTSAVARGAVLRALNKSDGPSRISRSSFGFLRHEQYLEYTEHIEAGVKPARDPVDHYDSVYDTIWWVIQAGTELPTRFETEAIKSCHYFPRDEDRLICVERLYSSPRKHRSHFQNHHPENEGKHSAFLLSYIEVNVSEFKKEFPEVDKATAGPRMRVSNRKIRVVQFDLVIIVEGRQLKYEARWPSGAPSPEAVRIRKQGYVSLAPSFVPGTE
;
A
#
# COMPACT_ATOMS: atom_id res chain seq x y z
N MET A 1 -17.03 2.68 3.79
CA MET A 1 -16.09 1.80 4.53
C MET A 1 -16.04 2.23 6.00
N VAL A 2 -15.95 1.27 6.93
CA VAL A 2 -15.68 1.53 8.36
C VAL A 2 -14.16 1.50 8.55
N PRO A 3 -13.54 2.50 9.24
CA PRO A 3 -12.12 2.45 9.53
C PRO A 3 -11.79 1.27 10.47
N PRO A 4 -10.63 0.62 10.30
CA PRO A 4 -10.21 -0.45 11.21
C PRO A 4 -9.99 0.09 12.63
N ASP A 5 -10.15 -0.79 13.62
CA ASP A 5 -9.90 -0.50 15.03
C ASP A 5 -9.18 -1.70 15.68
N GLY A 6 -8.64 -1.51 16.88
CA GLY A 6 -7.87 -2.53 17.59
C GLY A 6 -8.00 -2.43 19.10
N ALA A 7 -7.75 -3.54 19.77
CA ALA A 7 -7.79 -3.62 21.23
C ALA A 7 -6.61 -4.47 21.76
N LEU A 8 -6.14 -4.11 22.96
CA LEU A 8 -5.12 -4.87 23.70
C LEU A 8 -5.79 -6.06 24.42
N CYS A 9 -6.24 -7.05 23.66
CA CYS A 9 -7.02 -8.17 24.15
C CYS A 9 -6.57 -9.53 23.57
N GLY A 10 -5.31 -9.63 23.15
CA GLY A 10 -4.75 -10.84 22.55
C GLY A 10 -4.59 -12.03 23.50
N SER A 11 -4.33 -13.20 22.93
CA SER A 11 -4.11 -14.47 23.66
C SER A 11 -2.84 -14.45 24.53
N SER A 12 -1.82 -13.69 24.16
CA SER A 12 -0.59 -13.53 24.95
C SER A 12 -0.86 -12.87 26.31
N LEU A 13 -1.80 -11.93 26.38
CA LEU A 13 -2.18 -11.27 27.63
C LEU A 13 -2.81 -12.25 28.63
N ILE A 14 -3.44 -13.31 28.14
CA ILE A 14 -3.96 -14.39 29.00
C ILE A 14 -2.78 -15.15 29.63
N THR A 15 -1.74 -15.41 28.84
CA THR A 15 -0.49 -16.05 29.28
C THR A 15 0.26 -15.19 30.29
N ASP A 16 0.32 -13.87 30.07
CA ASP A 16 0.95 -12.94 31.01
C ASP A 16 0.21 -12.94 32.36
N ARG A 17 -1.12 -12.90 32.34
CA ARG A 17 -1.94 -13.01 33.56
C ARG A 17 -1.74 -14.36 34.25
N TYR A 18 -1.67 -15.46 33.49
CA TYR A 18 -1.43 -16.80 34.04
C TYR A 18 -0.05 -16.86 34.71
N ALA A 19 1.00 -16.37 34.04
CA ALA A 19 2.35 -16.32 34.58
C ALA A 19 2.43 -15.46 35.85
N ALA A 20 1.75 -14.30 35.88
CA ALA A 20 1.66 -13.46 37.08
C ALA A 20 0.97 -14.19 38.25
N GLY A 21 -0.19 -14.81 38.01
CA GLY A 21 -0.88 -15.58 39.05
C GLY A 21 -0.10 -16.82 39.49
N LEU A 22 0.67 -17.44 38.59
CA LEU A 22 1.52 -18.57 38.90
C LEU A 22 2.68 -18.18 39.82
N ARG A 23 3.33 -17.03 39.58
CA ARG A 23 4.34 -16.49 40.50
C ARG A 23 3.78 -16.32 41.90
N MET A 24 2.61 -15.68 42.03
CA MET A 24 1.98 -15.48 43.33
C MET A 24 1.70 -16.80 44.06
N LYS A 25 1.21 -17.83 43.34
CA LYS A 25 0.95 -19.15 43.93
C LYS A 25 2.24 -19.88 44.31
N LEU A 26 3.30 -19.78 43.51
CA LEU A 26 4.60 -20.37 43.83
C LEU A 26 5.26 -19.67 45.03
N GLU A 27 5.12 -18.35 45.14
CA GLU A 27 5.63 -17.58 46.28
C GLU A 27 4.92 -17.97 47.58
N ALA A 28 3.61 -18.23 47.52
CA ALA A 28 2.85 -18.73 48.66
C ALA A 28 3.29 -20.15 49.09
N GLU A 29 3.73 -20.97 48.13
CA GLU A 29 4.22 -22.33 48.38
C GLU A 29 5.73 -22.39 48.63
N ARG A 30 6.41 -21.24 48.77
CA ARG A 30 7.85 -21.17 49.00
C ARG A 30 8.38 -22.03 50.15
N PRO A 31 7.68 -22.19 51.29
CA PRO A 31 8.10 -23.12 52.35
C PRO A 31 8.15 -24.59 51.93
N ASN A 32 7.39 -24.97 50.90
CA ASN A 32 7.28 -26.33 50.38
C ASN A 32 8.19 -26.57 49.16
N LEU A 33 8.86 -25.53 48.64
CA LEU A 33 9.79 -25.63 47.53
C LEU A 33 11.20 -26.01 48.00
N SER A 34 11.94 -26.71 47.14
CA SER A 34 13.35 -27.02 47.40
C SER A 34 14.16 -25.74 47.60
N SER A 35 15.10 -25.76 48.54
CA SER A 35 16.02 -24.63 48.78
C SER A 35 16.74 -24.24 47.49
N GLY A 36 16.73 -22.95 47.15
CA GLY A 36 17.34 -22.42 45.91
C GLY A 36 16.45 -22.46 44.66
N THR A 37 15.17 -22.85 44.76
CA THR A 37 14.25 -22.80 43.61
C THR A 37 14.11 -21.38 43.07
N ASN A 38 14.40 -21.22 41.78
CA ASN A 38 14.14 -19.97 41.06
C ASN A 38 12.68 -19.94 40.61
N ILE A 39 11.87 -19.18 41.34
CA ILE A 39 10.42 -19.07 41.10
C ILE A 39 10.12 -18.44 39.74
N GLU A 40 10.89 -17.44 39.32
CA GLU A 40 10.71 -16.80 38.00
C GLU A 40 10.95 -17.77 36.85
N ALA A 41 12.05 -18.53 36.90
CA ALA A 41 12.36 -19.53 35.88
C ALA A 41 11.29 -20.63 35.85
N THR A 42 10.82 -21.06 37.02
CA THR A 42 9.80 -22.11 37.16
C THR A 42 8.44 -21.63 36.65
N ALA A 43 8.03 -20.41 37.02
CA ALA A 43 6.79 -19.82 36.54
C ALA A 43 6.80 -19.65 35.02
N THR A 44 7.93 -19.20 34.46
CA THR A 44 8.09 -19.03 33.01
C THR A 44 7.98 -20.37 32.27
N ALA A 45 8.68 -21.41 32.73
CA ALA A 45 8.61 -22.74 32.11
C ALA A 45 7.19 -23.30 32.13
N LEU A 46 6.53 -23.26 33.29
CA LEU A 46 5.15 -23.75 33.45
C LEU A 46 4.12 -22.92 32.67
N ALA A 47 4.34 -21.60 32.53
CA ALA A 47 3.49 -20.75 31.71
C ALA A 47 3.64 -21.07 30.22
N ASN A 48 4.85 -21.35 29.74
CA ASN A 48 5.09 -21.78 28.36
C ASN A 48 4.43 -23.13 28.06
N ASP A 49 4.56 -24.10 28.96
CA ASP A 49 3.90 -25.40 28.82
C ASP A 49 2.38 -25.24 28.78
N TRP A 50 1.84 -24.41 29.67
CA TRP A 50 0.41 -24.10 29.70
C TRP A 50 -0.05 -23.41 28.42
N ASP A 51 0.71 -22.44 27.91
CA ASP A 51 0.43 -21.70 26.68
C ASP A 51 0.28 -22.62 25.46
N LEU A 52 1.17 -23.60 25.35
CA LEU A 52 1.25 -24.53 24.22
C LEU A 52 0.24 -25.68 24.31
N ILE A 53 0.01 -26.22 25.52
CA ILE A 53 -0.70 -27.49 25.68
C ILE A 53 -2.12 -27.29 26.19
N ASP A 54 -2.29 -26.49 27.25
CA ASP A 54 -3.53 -26.43 28.01
C ASP A 54 -4.42 -25.29 27.56
N LYS A 55 -3.89 -24.07 27.47
CA LYS A 55 -4.62 -22.84 27.10
C LYS A 55 -5.46 -23.01 25.83
N PRO A 56 -4.94 -23.60 24.73
CA PRO A 56 -5.71 -23.72 23.49
C PRO A 56 -6.95 -24.63 23.62
N ARG A 57 -6.96 -25.52 24.62
CA ARG A 57 -8.04 -26.50 24.87
C ARG A 57 -9.07 -26.03 25.89
N ILE A 58 -8.84 -24.87 26.54
CA ILE A 58 -9.76 -24.34 27.55
C ILE A 58 -10.99 -23.74 26.86
N ASP A 59 -12.14 -24.24 27.28
CA ASP A 59 -13.46 -23.74 26.92
C ASP A 59 -14.15 -23.27 28.21
N ILE A 60 -14.21 -21.96 28.43
CA ILE A 60 -14.77 -21.36 29.66
C ILE A 60 -16.27 -21.65 29.86
N TYR A 61 -16.97 -22.02 28.80
CA TYR A 61 -18.39 -22.38 28.84
C TYR A 61 -18.60 -23.84 29.29
N LYS A 62 -17.54 -24.66 29.24
CA LYS A 62 -17.58 -26.08 29.61
C LYS A 62 -16.82 -26.34 30.90
N ARG A 63 -17.57 -26.55 32.00
CA ARG A 63 -17.05 -26.78 33.37
C ARG A 63 -15.88 -27.78 33.45
N LYS A 64 -15.91 -28.85 32.65
CA LYS A 64 -14.90 -29.93 32.68
C LYS A 64 -13.48 -29.46 32.32
N TYR A 65 -13.33 -28.34 31.62
CA TYR A 65 -12.02 -27.85 31.16
C TYR A 65 -11.40 -26.77 32.07
N MET A 66 -12.10 -26.36 33.13
CA MET A 66 -11.77 -25.17 33.93
C MET A 66 -11.03 -25.43 35.23
N ARG A 67 -10.93 -26.68 35.69
CA ARG A 67 -10.12 -27.02 36.88
C ARG A 67 -8.78 -27.55 36.43
N ARG A 68 -7.69 -26.96 36.93
CA ARG A 68 -6.33 -27.39 36.57
C ARG A 68 -5.46 -27.59 37.79
N LYS A 69 -4.63 -28.64 37.71
CA LYS A 69 -3.62 -29.01 38.68
C LYS A 69 -2.33 -29.17 37.90
N ILE A 70 -1.31 -28.46 38.32
CA ILE A 70 0.04 -28.58 37.79
C ILE A 70 0.97 -28.96 38.94
N TYR A 71 2.04 -29.66 38.61
CA TYR A 71 3.05 -30.09 39.57
C TYR A 71 4.38 -29.45 39.18
N THR A 72 5.06 -28.85 40.15
CA THR A 72 6.46 -28.43 39.95
C THR A 72 7.36 -29.66 39.90
N SER A 73 8.60 -29.52 39.42
CA SER A 73 9.59 -30.60 39.44
C SER A 73 9.89 -31.14 40.85
N GLY A 74 9.60 -30.35 41.89
CA GLY A 74 9.69 -30.77 43.30
C GLY A 74 8.42 -31.41 43.86
N GLY A 75 7.41 -31.68 43.03
CA GLY A 75 6.15 -32.31 43.44
C GLY A 75 5.13 -31.38 44.10
N VAL A 76 5.43 -30.08 44.21
CA VAL A 76 4.48 -29.09 44.75
C VAL A 76 3.31 -28.93 43.79
N LYS A 77 2.10 -29.08 44.33
CA LYS A 77 0.86 -29.04 43.57
C LYS A 77 0.29 -27.62 43.57
N ILE A 78 0.24 -26.99 42.41
CA ILE A 78 -0.47 -25.72 42.22
C ILE A 78 -1.85 -26.01 41.62
N GLN A 79 -2.89 -25.47 42.25
CA GLN A 79 -4.28 -25.67 41.82
C GLN A 79 -4.93 -24.34 41.42
N TRP A 80 -5.62 -24.38 40.28
CA TRP A 80 -6.44 -23.28 39.77
C TRP A 80 -7.92 -23.65 39.89
N SER A 81 -8.67 -22.76 40.52
CA SER A 81 -10.13 -22.79 40.57
C SER A 81 -10.72 -22.36 39.22
N ARG A 82 -12.03 -22.59 39.07
CA ARG A 82 -12.74 -22.18 37.85
C ARG A 82 -12.77 -20.67 37.72
N GLU A 83 -12.99 -20.00 38.84
CA GLU A 83 -13.11 -18.55 38.95
C GLU A 83 -11.78 -17.88 38.58
N GLU A 84 -10.66 -18.44 39.03
CA GLU A 84 -9.34 -17.96 38.64
C GLU A 84 -9.09 -18.15 37.14
N ILE A 85 -9.35 -19.34 36.57
CA ILE A 85 -9.17 -19.56 35.12
C ILE A 85 -10.07 -18.62 34.32
N LEU A 86 -11.33 -18.42 34.72
CA LEU A 86 -12.24 -17.49 34.07
C LEU A 86 -11.68 -16.07 34.09
N ALA A 87 -11.18 -15.61 35.24
CA ALA A 87 -10.61 -14.28 35.41
C ALA A 87 -9.38 -14.03 34.52
N LEU A 88 -8.63 -15.08 34.15
CA LEU A 88 -7.52 -14.96 33.20
C LEU A 88 -8.02 -14.62 31.78
N PHE A 89 -9.10 -15.26 31.34
CA PHE A 89 -9.62 -15.14 29.97
C PHE A 89 -10.53 -13.92 29.79
N GLU A 90 -11.38 -13.62 30.78
CA GLU A 90 -12.49 -12.67 30.65
C GLU A 90 -12.07 -11.31 30.10
N PRO A 91 -10.98 -10.65 30.56
CA PRO A 91 -10.65 -9.33 30.02
C PRO A 91 -10.27 -9.36 28.53
N SER A 92 -9.65 -10.45 28.06
CA SER A 92 -9.33 -10.61 26.63
C SER A 92 -10.57 -10.95 25.81
N LEU A 93 -11.46 -11.79 26.32
CA LEU A 93 -12.72 -12.13 25.64
C LEU A 93 -13.66 -10.94 25.55
N LYS A 94 -13.79 -10.17 26.64
CA LYS A 94 -14.57 -8.94 26.67
C LYS A 94 -14.01 -7.91 25.70
N GLY A 95 -12.70 -7.69 25.68
CA GLY A 95 -12.10 -6.73 24.75
C GLY A 95 -12.37 -7.05 23.28
N VAL A 96 -12.39 -8.33 22.89
CA VAL A 96 -12.78 -8.72 21.52
C VAL A 96 -14.28 -8.52 21.28
N ALA A 97 -15.12 -8.84 22.26
CA ALA A 97 -16.57 -8.63 22.17
C ALA A 97 -16.89 -7.14 21.97
N ASP A 98 -16.36 -6.26 22.83
CA ASP A 98 -16.55 -4.82 22.76
C ASP A 98 -16.09 -4.27 21.40
N LEU A 99 -14.92 -4.71 20.91
CA LEU A 99 -14.41 -4.32 19.59
C LEU A 99 -15.34 -4.75 18.44
N LEU A 100 -15.83 -6.00 18.48
CA LEU A 100 -16.75 -6.52 17.47
C LEU A 100 -18.08 -5.75 17.47
N GLU A 101 -18.64 -5.48 18.65
CA GLU A 101 -19.90 -4.75 18.77
C GLU A 101 -19.78 -3.33 18.23
N ASN A 102 -18.72 -2.61 18.60
CA ASN A 102 -18.45 -1.26 18.11
C ASN A 102 -18.31 -1.23 16.58
N GLN A 103 -17.60 -2.18 15.99
CA GLN A 103 -17.42 -2.26 14.54
C GLN A 103 -18.74 -2.55 13.80
N LEU A 104 -19.60 -3.42 14.36
CA LEU A 104 -20.94 -3.69 13.81
C LEU A 104 -21.84 -2.45 13.90
N GLU A 105 -21.78 -1.71 15.01
CA GLU A 105 -22.54 -0.46 15.18
C GLU A 105 -22.08 0.61 14.19
N LEU A 106 -20.77 0.82 14.05
CA LEU A 106 -20.21 1.77 13.07
C LEU A 106 -20.59 1.42 11.63
N ALA A 107 -20.66 0.13 11.29
CA ALA A 107 -21.16 -0.32 9.99
C ALA A 107 -22.64 0.04 9.81
N SER A 108 -23.46 -0.24 10.82
CA SER A 108 -24.89 0.08 10.84
C SER A 108 -25.16 1.58 10.65
N VAL A 109 -24.46 2.44 11.41
CA VAL A 109 -24.57 3.91 11.31
C VAL A 109 -24.23 4.42 9.90
N LYS A 110 -23.34 3.73 9.19
CA LYS A 110 -22.97 4.05 7.81
C LYS A 110 -23.88 3.40 6.75
N GLY A 111 -24.94 2.71 7.16
CA GLY A 111 -25.83 1.98 6.25
C GLY A 111 -25.16 0.79 5.54
N LEU A 112 -24.12 0.21 6.14
CA LEU A 112 -23.37 -0.93 5.59
C LEU A 112 -23.89 -2.25 6.18
N THR A 113 -24.34 -3.14 5.31
CA THR A 113 -24.79 -4.48 5.71
C THR A 113 -23.60 -5.41 5.89
N VAL A 114 -23.37 -5.87 7.12
CA VAL A 114 -22.40 -6.94 7.42
C VAL A 114 -23.07 -8.29 7.23
N SER A 115 -22.60 -9.09 6.28
CA SER A 115 -23.14 -10.43 6.00
C SER A 115 -22.33 -11.54 6.65
N LYS A 116 -21.03 -11.35 6.83
CA LYS A 116 -20.09 -12.40 7.25
C LYS A 116 -19.06 -11.86 8.23
N LEU A 117 -18.73 -12.66 9.23
CA LEU A 117 -17.62 -12.48 10.15
C LEU A 117 -16.59 -13.58 9.90
N ILE A 118 -15.38 -13.21 9.49
CA ILE A 118 -14.29 -14.17 9.25
C ILE A 118 -13.31 -14.05 10.41
N VAL A 119 -13.12 -15.14 11.17
CA VAL A 119 -12.22 -15.15 12.33
C VAL A 119 -10.94 -15.89 11.98
N VAL A 120 -9.81 -15.19 12.06
CA VAL A 120 -8.47 -15.69 11.69
C VAL A 120 -7.47 -15.47 12.82
N GLY A 121 -6.27 -16.06 12.68
CA GLY A 121 -5.19 -15.95 13.65
C GLY A 121 -5.31 -16.96 14.80
N GLY A 122 -4.21 -17.17 15.53
CA GLY A 122 -4.14 -18.24 16.54
C GLY A 122 -5.12 -18.10 17.70
N PHE A 123 -5.48 -16.88 18.11
CA PHE A 123 -6.49 -16.72 19.15
C PHE A 123 -7.91 -17.07 18.66
N GLY A 124 -8.18 -16.90 17.36
CA GLY A 124 -9.43 -17.28 16.70
C GLY A 124 -9.76 -18.77 16.81
N GLU A 125 -8.76 -19.61 17.06
CA GLU A 125 -8.94 -21.05 17.28
C GLU A 125 -9.38 -21.40 18.71
N SER A 126 -9.32 -20.45 19.64
CA SER A 126 -9.71 -20.68 21.03
C SER A 126 -11.20 -21.02 21.13
N PRO A 127 -11.59 -22.17 21.73
CA PRO A 127 -13.00 -22.50 21.98
C PRO A 127 -13.71 -21.43 22.82
N SER A 128 -13.00 -20.83 23.77
CA SER A 128 -13.51 -19.75 24.61
C SER A 128 -13.81 -18.48 23.81
N LEU A 129 -12.94 -18.11 22.86
CA LEU A 129 -13.20 -16.97 22.00
C LEU A 129 -14.33 -17.24 21.02
N ARG A 130 -14.37 -18.45 20.44
CA ARG A 130 -15.48 -18.88 19.57
C ARG A 130 -16.82 -18.74 20.26
N GLY A 131 -16.96 -19.30 21.47
CA GLY A 131 -18.20 -19.21 22.23
C GLY A 131 -18.60 -17.77 22.55
N ARG A 132 -17.63 -16.89 22.88
CA ARG A 132 -17.92 -15.46 23.11
C ARG A 132 -18.38 -14.75 21.84
N ILE A 133 -17.73 -15.00 20.70
CA ILE A 133 -18.13 -14.41 19.42
C ILE A 133 -19.53 -14.89 19.03
N GLU A 134 -19.80 -16.19 19.15
CA GLU A 134 -21.12 -16.80 18.87
C GLU A 134 -22.23 -16.20 19.75
N GLU A 135 -21.94 -15.92 21.03
CA GLU A 135 -22.87 -15.21 21.93
C GLU A 135 -23.17 -13.79 21.45
N VAL A 136 -22.14 -13.01 21.09
CA VAL A 136 -22.29 -11.62 20.61
C VAL A 136 -23.11 -11.55 19.31
N ILE A 137 -22.84 -12.44 18.36
CA ILE A 137 -23.52 -12.43 17.06
C ILE A 137 -24.90 -13.09 17.11
N GLY A 138 -25.11 -14.07 17.99
CA GLY A 138 -26.34 -14.88 18.01
C GLY A 138 -27.59 -14.04 18.26
N GLY A 139 -27.44 -12.97 19.06
CA GLY A 139 -28.47 -11.98 19.35
C GLY A 139 -28.63 -10.88 18.30
N LYS A 140 -27.79 -10.82 17.26
CA LYS A 140 -27.78 -9.72 16.28
C LYS A 140 -28.33 -10.16 14.92
N ARG A 141 -28.91 -9.20 14.19
CA ARG A 141 -29.29 -9.30 12.79
C ARG A 141 -28.65 -8.16 12.04
N ASN A 142 -28.35 -8.36 10.77
CA ASN A 142 -27.83 -7.28 9.93
C ASN A 142 -28.96 -6.32 9.52
N LEU A 143 -28.61 -5.26 8.77
CA LEU A 143 -29.56 -4.22 8.36
C LEU A 143 -30.74 -4.72 7.53
N ILE A 144 -30.63 -5.88 6.89
CA ILE A 144 -31.69 -6.50 6.10
C ILE A 144 -32.43 -7.61 6.86
N GLY A 145 -32.20 -7.73 8.17
CA GLY A 145 -32.88 -8.69 9.04
C GLY A 145 -32.35 -10.13 8.97
N THR A 146 -31.24 -10.39 8.27
CA THR A 146 -30.65 -11.72 8.17
C THR A 146 -29.54 -11.96 9.20
N THR A 147 -29.16 -13.22 9.39
CA THR A 147 -28.07 -13.61 10.30
C THR A 147 -26.72 -13.21 9.73
N ILE A 148 -25.76 -12.93 10.62
CA ILE A 148 -24.35 -12.74 10.24
C ILE A 148 -23.66 -14.09 10.30
N ASP A 149 -23.23 -14.61 9.16
CA ASP A 149 -22.56 -15.92 9.12
C ASP A 149 -21.15 -15.80 9.70
N THR A 150 -20.75 -16.73 10.56
CA THR A 150 -19.35 -16.81 10.99
C THR A 150 -18.59 -17.86 10.22
N ILE A 151 -17.47 -17.46 9.64
CA ILE A 151 -16.54 -18.33 8.95
C ILE A 151 -15.35 -18.60 9.86
N TRP A 152 -15.18 -19.88 10.19
CA TRP A 152 -14.04 -20.42 10.91
C TRP A 152 -13.19 -21.22 9.91
N PRO A 153 -12.09 -20.68 9.37
CA PRO A 153 -11.28 -21.41 8.40
C PRO A 153 -10.76 -22.71 9.02
N HIS A 154 -11.10 -23.85 8.40
CA HIS A 154 -10.62 -25.16 8.83
C HIS A 154 -9.15 -25.37 8.46
N GLU A 155 -8.73 -24.83 7.32
CA GLU A 155 -7.37 -24.95 6.81
C GLU A 155 -6.57 -23.68 7.09
N PHE A 156 -5.50 -23.84 7.86
CA PHE A 156 -4.48 -22.83 8.13
C PHE A 156 -4.98 -21.46 8.64
N PRO A 157 -5.89 -21.40 9.65
CA PRO A 157 -6.44 -20.15 10.18
C PRO A 157 -5.36 -19.17 10.68
N THR A 158 -4.23 -19.68 11.18
CA THR A 158 -3.07 -18.88 11.64
C THR A 158 -2.31 -18.20 10.51
N SER A 159 -2.33 -18.77 9.30
CA SER A 159 -1.58 -18.26 8.15
C SER A 159 -2.47 -17.55 7.12
N ALA A 160 -3.78 -17.47 7.36
CA ALA A 160 -4.75 -16.91 6.41
C ALA A 160 -4.36 -15.50 5.93
N VAL A 161 -3.89 -14.63 6.84
CA VAL A 161 -3.42 -13.28 6.51
C VAL A 161 -2.19 -13.33 5.60
N ALA A 162 -1.17 -14.15 5.96
CA ALA A 162 0.05 -14.28 5.16
C ALA A 162 -0.23 -14.87 3.76
N ARG A 163 -1.12 -15.86 3.67
CA ARG A 163 -1.57 -16.43 2.40
C ARG A 163 -2.29 -15.41 1.54
N GLY A 164 -3.20 -14.62 2.14
CA GLY A 164 -3.85 -13.50 1.46
C GLY A 164 -2.84 -12.50 0.91
N ALA A 165 -1.80 -12.16 1.69
CA ALA A 165 -0.72 -11.27 1.25
C ALA A 165 0.07 -11.85 0.06
N VAL A 166 0.38 -13.16 0.07
CA VAL A 166 1.05 -13.83 -1.06
C VAL A 166 0.17 -13.85 -2.30
N LEU A 167 -1.11 -14.23 -2.17
CA LEU A 167 -2.06 -14.21 -3.29
C LEU A 167 -2.19 -12.81 -3.87
N ARG A 168 -2.23 -11.78 -3.00
CA ARG A 168 -2.28 -10.38 -3.40
C ARG A 168 -0.99 -9.91 -4.09
N ALA A 169 0.17 -10.42 -3.67
CA ALA A 169 1.45 -10.12 -4.31
C ALA A 169 1.54 -10.76 -5.70
N LEU A 170 0.99 -11.97 -5.87
CA LEU A 170 0.94 -12.69 -7.14
C LEU A 170 -0.05 -12.09 -8.13
N ASN A 171 -1.21 -11.64 -7.64
CA ASN A 171 -2.21 -10.97 -8.47
C ASN A 171 -2.65 -9.63 -7.85
N LYS A 172 -2.22 -8.55 -8.51
CA LYS A 172 -2.58 -7.19 -8.11
C LYS A 172 -3.86 -6.68 -8.79
N SER A 173 -4.44 -7.35 -9.79
CA SER A 173 -5.52 -6.84 -10.65
C SER A 173 -6.79 -6.45 -9.89
N ASP A 174 -7.15 -7.21 -8.85
CA ASP A 174 -8.45 -7.11 -8.17
C ASP A 174 -8.33 -6.45 -6.79
N GLY A 175 -7.49 -5.44 -6.72
CA GLY A 175 -7.24 -4.66 -5.50
C GLY A 175 -8.31 -3.65 -5.20
N PRO A 176 -8.16 -2.96 -4.06
CA PRO A 176 -8.88 -1.72 -3.84
C PRO A 176 -8.27 -0.59 -4.68
N SER A 177 -9.13 0.37 -5.03
CA SER A 177 -8.72 1.70 -5.46
C SER A 177 -7.92 2.42 -4.37
N ARG A 178 -7.17 3.45 -4.76
CA ARG A 178 -6.24 4.15 -3.87
C ARG A 178 -6.28 5.65 -4.11
N ILE A 179 -6.17 6.44 -3.07
CA ILE A 179 -6.02 7.89 -3.18
C ILE A 179 -4.52 8.21 -3.29
N SER A 180 -4.09 8.79 -4.42
CA SER A 180 -2.70 9.24 -4.58
C SER A 180 -2.41 10.37 -3.58
N ARG A 181 -1.33 10.32 -2.79
CA ARG A 181 -0.93 11.46 -1.94
C ARG A 181 -0.06 12.47 -2.67
N SER A 182 0.41 12.12 -3.85
CA SER A 182 1.32 12.95 -4.63
C SER A 182 0.78 13.14 -6.05
N SER A 183 1.05 14.31 -6.60
CA SER A 183 0.97 14.54 -8.03
C SER A 183 2.26 14.03 -8.68
N PHE A 184 2.14 13.51 -9.90
CA PHE A 184 3.27 13.08 -10.72
C PHE A 184 3.15 13.74 -12.09
N GLY A 185 4.25 14.29 -12.57
CA GLY A 185 4.27 15.03 -13.83
C GLY A 185 5.60 14.93 -14.55
N PHE A 186 5.59 15.19 -15.84
CA PHE A 186 6.80 15.20 -16.66
C PHE A 186 7.21 16.61 -17.03
N LEU A 187 8.51 16.85 -17.06
CA LEU A 187 9.06 18.05 -17.66
C LEU A 187 8.85 18.02 -19.17
N ARG A 188 8.40 19.13 -19.75
CA ARG A 188 8.07 19.30 -21.16
C ARG A 188 8.70 20.58 -21.71
N HIS A 189 8.90 20.55 -23.02
CA HIS A 189 9.21 21.71 -23.83
C HIS A 189 8.05 21.84 -24.80
N GLU A 190 7.30 22.91 -24.67
CA GLU A 190 6.00 23.09 -25.30
C GLU A 190 6.09 24.21 -26.32
N GLN A 191 5.32 24.13 -27.40
CA GLN A 191 5.31 25.22 -28.36
C GLN A 191 4.65 26.45 -27.72
N TYR A 192 5.20 27.63 -27.96
CA TYR A 192 4.62 28.84 -27.39
C TYR A 192 3.19 29.05 -27.89
N LEU A 193 2.31 29.50 -27.00
CA LEU A 193 0.85 29.64 -27.20
C LEU A 193 0.06 28.33 -27.39
N GLU A 194 0.67 27.15 -27.24
CA GLU A 194 -0.08 25.89 -27.21
C GLU A 194 -1.04 25.81 -26.02
N TYR A 195 -0.62 26.34 -24.86
CA TYR A 195 -1.39 26.37 -23.61
C TYR A 195 -1.59 27.81 -23.12
N THR A 196 -2.78 28.09 -22.57
CA THR A 196 -3.14 29.41 -22.02
C THR A 196 -2.25 29.81 -20.85
N GLU A 197 -1.76 28.85 -20.09
CA GLU A 197 -0.85 28.97 -18.97
C GLU A 197 0.46 29.69 -19.34
N HIS A 198 0.92 29.55 -20.59
CA HIS A 198 2.08 30.29 -21.09
C HIS A 198 1.89 31.80 -20.99
N ILE A 199 0.67 32.26 -21.33
CA ILE A 199 0.29 33.67 -21.30
C ILE A 199 0.06 34.12 -19.85
N GLU A 200 -0.66 33.31 -19.06
CA GLU A 200 -0.94 33.60 -17.65
C GLU A 200 0.34 33.77 -16.82
N ALA A 201 1.33 32.92 -17.07
CA ALA A 201 2.63 32.98 -16.40
C ALA A 201 3.53 34.11 -16.92
N GLY A 202 3.13 34.82 -17.98
CA GLY A 202 3.90 35.91 -18.58
C GLY A 202 5.24 35.46 -19.16
N VAL A 203 5.33 34.20 -19.63
CA VAL A 203 6.59 33.60 -20.08
C VAL A 203 6.98 34.16 -21.44
N LYS A 204 8.25 34.48 -21.60
CA LYS A 204 8.83 34.84 -22.90
C LYS A 204 9.31 33.58 -23.60
N PRO A 205 8.88 33.30 -24.84
CA PRO A 205 9.39 32.16 -25.57
C PRO A 205 10.87 32.32 -25.88
N ALA A 206 11.56 31.19 -26.00
CA ALA A 206 12.90 31.12 -26.53
C ALA A 206 12.89 30.31 -27.82
N ARG A 207 13.69 30.74 -28.79
CA ARG A 207 13.78 30.06 -30.08
C ARG A 207 14.69 28.84 -29.95
N ASP A 208 14.17 27.67 -30.31
CA ASP A 208 14.91 26.42 -30.22
C ASP A 208 16.10 26.39 -31.22
N PRO A 209 17.29 25.98 -30.78
CA PRO A 209 18.48 25.97 -31.63
C PRO A 209 18.45 24.84 -32.68
N VAL A 210 17.65 23.79 -32.48
CA VAL A 210 17.55 22.62 -33.34
C VAL A 210 16.43 22.80 -34.37
N ASP A 211 15.20 23.04 -33.91
CA ASP A 211 14.02 23.08 -34.78
C ASP A 211 13.58 24.49 -35.21
N HIS A 212 14.07 25.53 -34.53
CA HIS A 212 13.80 26.95 -34.76
C HIS A 212 12.37 27.43 -34.50
N TYR A 213 11.55 26.66 -33.78
CA TYR A 213 10.28 27.11 -33.23
C TYR A 213 10.45 27.92 -31.95
N ASP A 214 9.47 28.79 -31.66
CA ASP A 214 9.39 29.50 -30.40
C ASP A 214 8.75 28.57 -29.36
N SER A 215 9.52 28.24 -28.32
CA SER A 215 9.17 27.23 -27.34
C SER A 215 9.23 27.79 -25.91
N VAL A 216 8.42 27.21 -25.04
CA VAL A 216 8.49 27.39 -23.59
C VAL A 216 9.18 26.17 -22.99
N TYR A 217 10.33 26.40 -22.36
CA TYR A 217 11.13 25.34 -21.77
C TYR A 217 10.77 25.07 -20.32
N ASP A 218 11.08 23.84 -19.91
CA ASP A 218 11.00 23.35 -18.54
C ASP A 218 9.61 23.49 -17.89
N THR A 219 8.51 23.33 -18.64
CA THR A 219 7.16 23.25 -18.07
C THR A 219 6.89 21.88 -17.46
N ILE A 220 5.99 21.77 -16.49
CA ILE A 220 5.60 20.48 -15.92
C ILE A 220 4.16 20.15 -16.33
N TRP A 221 3.98 19.02 -16.98
CA TRP A 221 2.67 18.43 -17.24
C TRP A 221 2.34 17.37 -16.18
N TRP A 222 1.41 17.69 -15.28
CA TRP A 222 0.96 16.82 -14.20
C TRP A 222 -0.12 15.86 -14.67
N VAL A 223 0.22 14.57 -14.70
CA VAL A 223 -0.62 13.49 -15.27
C VAL A 223 -1.34 12.65 -14.22
N ILE A 224 -0.86 12.70 -12.98
CA ILE A 224 -1.56 12.19 -11.80
C ILE A 224 -1.60 13.32 -10.79
N GLN A 225 -2.76 13.53 -10.15
CA GLN A 225 -2.96 14.59 -9.15
C GLN A 225 -3.07 14.03 -7.74
N ALA A 226 -2.46 14.70 -6.76
CA ALA A 226 -2.65 14.40 -5.34
C ALA A 226 -4.14 14.47 -4.96
N GLY A 227 -4.61 13.55 -4.13
CA GLY A 227 -6.01 13.41 -3.74
C GLY A 227 -6.90 12.72 -4.77
N THR A 228 -6.36 12.25 -5.91
CA THR A 228 -7.14 11.53 -6.92
C THR A 228 -7.24 10.06 -6.58
N GLU A 229 -8.45 9.51 -6.68
CA GLU A 229 -8.67 8.08 -6.59
C GLU A 229 -8.22 7.40 -7.90
N LEU A 230 -7.27 6.48 -7.78
CA LEU A 230 -6.75 5.66 -8.85
C LEU A 230 -7.37 4.26 -8.72
N PRO A 231 -7.87 3.66 -9.83
CA PRO A 231 -8.23 2.26 -9.84
C PRO A 231 -7.00 1.40 -9.52
N THR A 232 -7.24 0.13 -9.20
CA THR A 232 -6.21 -0.82 -8.82
C THR A 232 -5.03 -0.87 -9.78
N ARG A 233 -5.35 -0.92 -11.07
CA ARG A 233 -4.43 -0.74 -12.17
C ARG A 233 -4.85 0.54 -12.87
N PHE A 234 -4.07 1.59 -12.68
CA PHE A 234 -4.25 2.85 -13.37
C PHE A 234 -3.23 2.94 -14.49
N GLU A 235 -3.68 3.33 -15.68
CA GLU A 235 -2.83 3.60 -16.83
C GLU A 235 -3.21 4.99 -17.35
N THR A 236 -2.21 5.85 -17.52
CA THR A 236 -2.45 7.16 -18.14
C THR A 236 -2.77 6.99 -19.62
N GLU A 237 -3.42 7.99 -20.21
CA GLU A 237 -3.36 8.15 -21.66
C GLU A 237 -1.91 8.22 -22.14
N ALA A 238 -1.70 7.86 -23.41
CA ALA A 238 -0.39 7.91 -24.04
C ALA A 238 0.11 9.36 -24.11
N ILE A 239 1.19 9.64 -23.37
CA ILE A 239 1.86 10.94 -23.38
C ILE A 239 2.81 10.95 -24.56
N LYS A 240 2.46 11.68 -25.62
CA LYS A 240 3.33 11.80 -26.79
C LYS A 240 4.60 12.56 -26.43
N SER A 241 5.74 11.88 -26.46
CA SER A 241 7.05 12.50 -26.31
C SER A 241 7.67 12.75 -27.69
N CYS A 242 8.28 13.92 -27.87
CA CYS A 242 8.89 14.36 -29.12
C CYS A 242 10.26 14.98 -28.82
N HIS A 243 11.31 14.42 -29.43
CA HIS A 243 12.70 14.89 -29.30
C HIS A 243 13.26 15.20 -30.67
N TYR A 244 13.92 16.35 -30.78
CA TYR A 244 14.54 16.82 -32.02
C TYR A 244 16.06 16.69 -31.93
N PHE A 245 16.65 16.05 -32.93
CA PHE A 245 18.10 15.88 -33.01
C PHE A 245 18.63 16.49 -34.31
N PRO A 246 19.86 17.03 -34.32
CA PRO A 246 20.58 17.30 -35.55
C PRO A 246 20.62 16.05 -36.43
N ARG A 247 20.54 16.21 -37.76
CA ARG A 247 20.54 15.09 -38.71
C ARG A 247 21.71 14.14 -38.51
N ASP A 248 22.88 14.70 -38.26
CA ASP A 248 24.15 13.97 -38.15
C ASP A 248 24.43 13.49 -36.72
N GLU A 249 23.48 13.65 -35.79
CA GLU A 249 23.63 13.19 -34.40
C GLU A 249 23.69 11.66 -34.32
N ASP A 250 24.74 11.12 -33.71
CA ASP A 250 24.97 9.68 -33.63
C ASP A 250 24.25 9.02 -32.46
N ARG A 251 24.03 9.75 -31.37
CA ARG A 251 23.37 9.23 -30.17
C ARG A 251 22.01 9.89 -29.99
N LEU A 252 20.96 9.11 -30.26
CA LEU A 252 19.58 9.52 -30.06
C LEU A 252 19.12 9.07 -28.67
N ILE A 253 19.48 9.83 -27.64
CA ILE A 253 19.11 9.59 -26.25
C ILE A 253 18.03 10.60 -25.85
N CYS A 254 16.82 10.10 -25.64
CA CYS A 254 15.70 10.90 -25.15
C CYS A 254 15.67 10.82 -23.62
N VAL A 255 15.61 11.97 -22.95
CA VAL A 255 15.57 12.02 -21.48
C VAL A 255 14.25 12.63 -21.03
N GLU A 256 13.44 11.83 -20.33
CA GLU A 256 12.24 12.32 -19.66
C GLU A 256 12.55 12.55 -18.18
N ARG A 257 12.08 13.67 -17.63
CA ARG A 257 12.26 14.00 -16.22
C ARG A 257 10.92 13.89 -15.50
N LEU A 258 10.82 12.95 -14.56
CA LEU A 258 9.62 12.72 -13.76
C LEU A 258 9.73 13.51 -12.46
N TYR A 259 8.72 14.34 -12.18
CA TYR A 259 8.59 15.14 -10.97
C TYR A 259 7.48 14.58 -10.07
N SER A 260 7.61 14.83 -8.77
CA SER A 260 6.63 14.51 -7.75
C SER A 260 6.39 15.70 -6.83
N SER A 261 5.17 15.79 -6.29
CA SER A 261 4.79 16.81 -5.31
C SER A 261 3.63 16.33 -4.44
N PRO A 262 3.56 16.64 -3.14
CA PRO A 262 2.46 16.22 -2.29
C PRO A 262 1.17 17.06 -2.45
N ARG A 263 1.17 18.10 -3.31
CA ARG A 263 -0.02 18.94 -3.56
C ARG A 263 -0.58 18.76 -4.97
N LYS A 264 -1.79 19.25 -5.21
CA LYS A 264 -2.35 19.40 -6.56
C LYS A 264 -1.69 20.56 -7.28
N HIS A 265 -1.56 20.45 -8.60
CA HIS A 265 -0.92 21.45 -9.44
C HIS A 265 -1.69 21.64 -10.75
N ARG A 266 -1.67 22.87 -11.27
CA ARG A 266 -1.95 23.11 -12.68
C ARG A 266 -0.74 22.73 -13.53
N SER A 267 -1.00 22.25 -14.75
CA SER A 267 0.03 21.87 -15.71
C SER A 267 0.54 23.07 -16.52
N HIS A 268 1.60 22.88 -17.30
CA HIS A 268 2.12 23.86 -18.29
C HIS A 268 2.75 25.13 -17.70
N PHE A 269 3.00 25.14 -16.39
CA PHE A 269 3.84 26.14 -15.74
C PHE A 269 5.29 25.67 -15.69
N GLN A 270 6.24 26.60 -15.85
CA GLN A 270 7.68 26.32 -15.73
C GLN A 270 8.04 25.74 -14.35
N ASN A 271 9.09 24.93 -14.27
CA ASN A 271 9.50 24.26 -13.04
C ASN A 271 9.81 25.22 -11.88
N HIS A 272 10.30 26.42 -12.22
CA HIS A 272 10.65 27.51 -11.31
C HIS A 272 9.50 28.51 -11.12
N HIS A 273 8.31 28.21 -11.65
CA HIS A 273 7.15 29.06 -11.46
C HIS A 273 6.58 28.85 -10.04
N PRO A 274 5.98 29.86 -9.37
CA PRO A 274 5.35 29.69 -8.05
C PRO A 274 4.27 28.58 -7.98
N GLU A 275 3.65 28.24 -9.11
CA GLU A 275 2.73 27.10 -9.24
C GLU A 275 3.43 25.75 -9.03
N ASN A 276 4.75 25.67 -9.19
CA ASN A 276 5.56 24.47 -8.97
C ASN A 276 6.54 24.61 -7.79
N GLU A 277 6.84 25.83 -7.34
CA GLU A 277 7.71 26.11 -6.19
C GLU A 277 6.97 26.21 -4.83
N GLY A 278 7.74 26.24 -3.73
CA GLY A 278 7.24 26.47 -2.35
C GLY A 278 7.67 25.43 -1.32
N LYS A 279 7.09 25.48 -0.11
CA LYS A 279 7.39 24.56 1.02
C LYS A 279 7.09 23.08 0.70
N HIS A 280 6.29 22.85 -0.33
CA HIS A 280 5.92 21.54 -0.88
C HIS A 280 6.13 21.54 -2.40
N SER A 281 7.30 22.03 -2.84
CA SER A 281 7.63 22.18 -4.26
C SER A 281 7.68 20.84 -4.98
N ALA A 282 7.47 20.91 -6.30
CA ALA A 282 7.84 19.84 -7.20
C ALA A 282 9.32 19.50 -7.02
N PHE A 283 9.63 18.22 -6.89
CA PHE A 283 11.01 17.74 -6.86
C PHE A 283 11.20 16.68 -7.93
N LEU A 284 12.41 16.65 -8.48
CA LEU A 284 12.78 15.67 -9.48
C LEU A 284 12.85 14.28 -8.82
N LEU A 285 11.98 13.38 -9.26
CA LEU A 285 11.87 12.03 -8.74
C LEU A 285 12.80 11.07 -9.49
N SER A 286 12.87 11.17 -10.82
CA SER A 286 13.66 10.25 -11.64
C SER A 286 13.97 10.78 -13.03
N TYR A 287 15.01 10.22 -13.64
CA TYR A 287 15.35 10.37 -15.05
C TYR A 287 15.01 9.08 -15.80
N ILE A 288 14.32 9.20 -16.92
CA ILE A 288 14.02 8.09 -17.81
C ILE A 288 14.80 8.32 -19.10
N GLU A 289 15.90 7.58 -19.25
CA GLU A 289 16.73 7.63 -20.45
C GLU A 289 16.33 6.52 -21.42
N VAL A 290 15.90 6.93 -22.61
CA VAL A 290 15.50 6.06 -23.72
C VAL A 290 16.52 6.22 -24.84
N ASN A 291 17.41 5.24 -24.97
CA ASN A 291 18.34 5.18 -26.10
C ASN A 291 17.68 4.50 -27.28
N VAL A 292 17.47 5.26 -28.36
CA VAL A 292 16.86 4.76 -29.60
C VAL A 292 17.81 4.84 -30.80
N SER A 293 19.12 4.96 -30.55
CA SER A 293 20.12 5.14 -31.61
C SER A 293 20.11 4.02 -32.64
N GLU A 294 19.76 2.78 -32.26
CA GLU A 294 19.66 1.65 -33.19
C GLU A 294 18.51 1.79 -34.22
N PHE A 295 17.48 2.61 -33.94
CA PHE A 295 16.37 2.92 -34.86
C PHE A 295 16.56 4.21 -35.64
N LYS A 296 17.79 4.76 -35.63
CA LYS A 296 18.20 5.98 -36.34
C LYS A 296 17.64 6.06 -37.77
N LYS A 297 17.46 4.95 -38.49
CA LYS A 297 16.93 4.92 -39.87
C LYS A 297 15.40 4.88 -39.98
N GLU A 298 14.70 4.51 -38.91
CA GLU A 298 13.23 4.39 -38.87
C GLU A 298 12.56 5.73 -38.47
N PHE A 299 13.33 6.71 -37.98
CA PHE A 299 12.81 8.04 -37.61
C PHE A 299 12.79 9.01 -38.80
N PRO A 300 11.71 9.81 -38.94
CA PRO A 300 11.60 10.77 -40.02
C PRO A 300 12.63 11.90 -39.90
N GLU A 301 13.11 12.36 -41.07
CA GLU A 301 13.83 13.63 -41.20
C GLU A 301 12.86 14.68 -41.74
N VAL A 302 12.72 15.80 -41.01
CA VAL A 302 11.87 16.93 -41.39
C VAL A 302 12.71 18.17 -41.62
N ASP A 303 12.21 19.10 -42.41
CA ASP A 303 12.86 20.40 -42.56
C ASP A 303 12.68 21.25 -41.29
N LYS A 304 13.73 21.99 -40.93
CA LYS A 304 13.71 22.97 -39.85
C LYS A 304 12.70 24.08 -40.14
N ALA A 305 12.14 24.70 -39.09
CA ALA A 305 11.35 25.91 -39.26
C ALA A 305 12.21 26.99 -39.94
N THR A 306 11.62 27.73 -40.88
CA THR A 306 12.38 28.67 -41.70
C THR A 306 12.90 29.82 -40.83
N ALA A 307 14.23 29.97 -40.77
CA ALA A 307 14.89 31.04 -40.02
C ALA A 307 14.86 32.39 -40.77
N GLY A 308 13.69 32.83 -41.24
CA GLY A 308 13.52 34.08 -41.96
C GLY A 308 14.43 34.26 -43.20
N PRO A 309 14.38 35.42 -43.87
CA PRO A 309 15.11 35.65 -45.13
C PRO A 309 16.63 35.88 -44.97
N ARG A 310 17.18 35.92 -43.75
CA ARG A 310 18.57 36.33 -43.49
C ARG A 310 19.54 35.23 -43.04
N MET A 311 19.08 34.01 -42.77
CA MET A 311 19.98 32.91 -42.37
C MET A 311 20.18 31.90 -43.50
N ARG A 312 21.43 31.77 -43.98
CA ARG A 312 21.89 30.57 -44.69
C ARG A 312 21.95 29.42 -43.69
N VAL A 313 20.84 28.69 -43.53
CA VAL A 313 20.82 27.49 -42.69
C VAL A 313 21.57 26.37 -43.43
N SER A 314 22.83 26.13 -43.07
CA SER A 314 23.48 24.85 -43.37
C SER A 314 22.77 23.76 -42.58
N ASN A 315 22.53 22.60 -43.21
CA ASN A 315 21.77 21.48 -42.64
C ASN A 315 20.30 21.81 -42.34
N ARG A 316 19.47 21.82 -43.39
CA ARG A 316 18.02 22.13 -43.31
C ARG A 316 17.18 21.05 -42.67
N LYS A 317 17.70 19.83 -42.49
CA LYS A 317 16.95 18.71 -41.94
C LYS A 317 17.32 18.43 -40.49
N ILE A 318 16.31 18.05 -39.71
CA ILE A 318 16.43 17.53 -38.35
C ILE A 318 15.74 16.19 -38.28
N ARG A 319 16.11 15.39 -37.28
CA ARG A 319 15.48 14.11 -37.01
C ARG A 319 14.50 14.24 -35.87
N VAL A 320 13.31 13.69 -36.06
CA VAL A 320 12.25 13.71 -35.05
C VAL A 320 12.09 12.31 -34.48
N VAL A 321 12.33 12.16 -33.19
CA VAL A 321 12.07 10.94 -32.44
C VAL A 321 10.76 11.13 -31.69
N GLN A 322 9.75 10.32 -32.03
CA GLN A 322 8.46 10.30 -31.34
C GLN A 322 8.18 8.93 -30.75
N PHE A 323 7.76 8.88 -29.49
CA PHE A 323 7.31 7.67 -28.81
C PHE A 323 6.24 8.05 -27.79
N ASP A 324 5.42 7.07 -27.41
CA ASP A 324 4.41 7.25 -26.38
C ASP A 324 5.00 6.87 -25.02
N LEU A 325 4.91 7.77 -24.06
CA LEU A 325 5.24 7.49 -22.68
C LEU A 325 3.95 7.17 -21.92
N VAL A 326 3.94 6.02 -21.25
CA VAL A 326 2.77 5.58 -20.48
C VAL A 326 3.18 5.32 -19.05
N ILE A 327 2.46 5.91 -18.10
CA ILE A 327 2.58 5.57 -16.69
C ILE A 327 1.52 4.53 -16.34
N ILE A 328 1.95 3.47 -15.67
CA ILE A 328 1.09 2.44 -15.11
C ILE A 328 1.34 2.39 -13.61
N VAL A 329 0.31 2.61 -12.80
CA VAL A 329 0.36 2.48 -11.34
C VAL A 329 -0.30 1.18 -10.94
N GLU A 330 0.48 0.27 -10.34
CA GLU A 330 0.01 -1.00 -9.79
C GLU A 330 0.56 -1.22 -8.38
N GLY A 331 -0.32 -1.20 -7.40
CA GLY A 331 0.07 -1.29 -5.99
C GLY A 331 0.93 -0.10 -5.56
N ARG A 332 2.18 -0.35 -5.14
CA ARG A 332 3.14 0.67 -4.69
C ARG A 332 4.20 1.02 -5.73
N GLN A 333 3.98 0.65 -6.99
CA GLN A 333 4.96 0.84 -8.06
C GLN A 333 4.34 1.70 -9.16
N LEU A 334 5.11 2.71 -9.57
CA LEU A 334 4.90 3.43 -10.81
C LEU A 334 5.80 2.77 -11.84
N LYS A 335 5.21 2.06 -12.79
CA LYS A 335 5.89 1.58 -13.99
C LYS A 335 5.78 2.66 -15.05
N TYR A 336 6.85 2.87 -15.81
CA TYR A 336 6.78 3.65 -17.04
C TYR A 336 7.15 2.77 -18.23
N GLU A 337 6.56 3.05 -19.38
CA GLU A 337 6.86 2.40 -20.65
C GLU A 337 7.03 3.45 -21.74
N ALA A 338 8.16 3.40 -22.46
CA ALA A 338 8.37 4.12 -23.71
C ALA A 338 8.00 3.18 -24.87
N ARG A 339 6.85 3.43 -25.48
CA ARG A 339 6.19 2.62 -26.52
C ARG A 339 6.45 3.24 -27.89
N TRP A 340 6.90 2.41 -28.84
CA TRP A 340 7.18 2.85 -30.21
C TRP A 340 6.66 1.84 -31.24
N PRO A 341 6.10 2.27 -32.40
CA PRO A 341 5.86 3.64 -32.82
C PRO A 341 4.78 4.35 -32.00
N SER A 342 4.89 5.68 -31.89
CA SER A 342 3.85 6.51 -31.28
C SER A 342 2.54 6.36 -32.05
N GLY A 343 1.42 6.21 -31.35
CA GLY A 343 0.10 6.03 -31.94
C GLY A 343 -0.08 4.71 -32.71
N ALA A 344 0.64 3.65 -32.32
CA ALA A 344 0.53 2.34 -32.95
C ALA A 344 -0.95 1.87 -32.99
N PRO A 345 -1.42 1.34 -34.14
CA PRO A 345 -2.85 1.03 -34.33
C PRO A 345 -3.32 -0.19 -33.54
N SER A 346 -2.40 -1.03 -33.05
CA SER A 346 -2.70 -2.20 -32.23
C SER A 346 -1.58 -2.48 -31.22
N PRO A 347 -1.87 -3.17 -30.10
CA PRO A 347 -0.86 -3.53 -29.09
C PRO A 347 0.29 -4.37 -29.64
N GLU A 348 0.04 -5.23 -30.64
CA GLU A 348 1.06 -6.08 -31.26
C GLU A 348 2.08 -5.29 -32.08
N ALA A 349 1.69 -4.10 -32.55
CA ALA A 349 2.58 -3.19 -33.27
C ALA A 349 3.47 -2.37 -32.31
N VAL A 350 3.18 -2.38 -31.00
CA VAL A 350 3.92 -1.63 -29.98
C VAL A 350 5.19 -2.37 -29.58
N ARG A 351 6.33 -1.73 -29.79
CA ARG A 351 7.65 -2.13 -29.25
C ARG A 351 7.93 -1.31 -27.99
N ILE A 352 8.04 -1.98 -26.84
CA ILE A 352 8.47 -1.34 -25.59
C ILE A 352 9.99 -1.13 -25.66
N ARG A 353 10.43 0.12 -25.86
CA ARG A 353 11.84 0.48 -26.02
C ARG A 353 12.57 0.61 -24.69
N LYS A 354 11.84 1.06 -23.67
CA LYS A 354 12.33 1.16 -22.30
C LYS A 354 11.15 0.94 -21.37
N GLN A 355 11.41 0.22 -20.29
CA GLN A 355 10.52 0.18 -19.14
C GLN A 355 11.35 0.24 -17.87
N GLY A 356 10.73 0.72 -16.80
CA GLY A 356 11.33 0.77 -15.48
C GLY A 356 10.28 1.03 -14.41
N TYR A 357 10.73 1.04 -13.16
CA TYR A 357 9.86 1.19 -12.01
C TYR A 357 10.41 2.24 -11.06
N VAL A 358 9.50 3.03 -10.48
CA VAL A 358 9.76 3.94 -9.38
C VAL A 358 8.88 3.51 -8.20
N SER A 359 9.47 3.39 -7.01
CA SER A 359 8.71 3.07 -5.80
C SER A 359 7.86 4.26 -5.38
N LEU A 360 6.56 4.04 -5.26
CA LEU A 360 5.59 5.00 -4.72
C LEU A 360 5.26 4.72 -3.25
N ALA A 361 5.94 3.78 -2.60
CA ALA A 361 5.68 3.42 -1.20
C ALA A 361 5.55 4.62 -0.23
N PRO A 362 6.38 5.67 -0.29
CA PRO A 362 6.21 6.84 0.59
C PRO A 362 5.02 7.75 0.23
N SER A 363 4.37 7.53 -0.92
CA SER A 363 3.27 8.37 -1.45
C SER A 363 1.86 7.79 -1.20
N PHE A 364 1.72 6.78 -0.34
CA PHE A 364 0.42 6.19 0.02
C PHE A 364 0.13 6.24 1.53
N VAL A 365 -1.15 6.16 1.90
CA VAL A 365 -1.60 6.08 3.30
C VAL A 365 -1.29 4.68 3.85
N PRO A 366 -0.70 4.53 5.05
CA PRO A 366 -0.61 3.24 5.72
C PRO A 366 -2.02 2.62 5.92
N GLY A 367 -2.19 1.34 5.61
CA GLY A 367 -3.44 0.60 5.88
C GLY A 367 -4.50 0.60 4.77
N THR A 368 -4.23 1.16 3.58
CA THR A 368 -5.13 1.06 2.40
C THR A 368 -4.76 -0.11 1.48
N GLU A 369 -4.51 -1.30 2.02
CA GLU A 369 -4.04 -2.47 1.24
C GLU A 369 -5.12 -3.19 0.45
#